data_AF-A0A1X2IU06-F1
#
_entry.id   AF-A0A1X2IU06-F1
#
_cell.length_a   1.000
_cell.length_b   1.000
_cell.length_c   1.000
_cell.angle_alpha   90.00
_cell.angle_beta   90.00
_cell.angle_gamma   90.00
#
_symmetry.space_group_name_H-M   'P 1'
#
loop_
_entity.id
_entity.type
_entity.pdbx_description
1 polymer ?
#
loop_
_entity_poly.entity_id
_entity_poly.type
_entity_poly.pdbx_seq_one_letter_code
_entity_poly.pdbx_strand_id
1 'polypeptide(L)'
;MSDKFHCRMYENEFPQVDDVVMVNVRQIADMGAYVRLLEYGDREGMILLSELSRRRIRSVQKLIRVGRNEVVVVLRVDEEKGYIDLSKRRVTPEDIARCEEKFNKSKAVHSILRHVAEKHDIPLIDLYTSVGWPLYRKFGHAYDAFKVAIADPSAVFEGIEMTDAVRNELVNNIKRRMTPQPVKIRAQLDLRCTGMDGVLAIKAALEAGESQSTEDVPIKVTYLAAPLYVVTADALEKSVGFTVMEKAINSIKESLESHKWARFKVEKEAKLVSETDDKDFAALLAQAEKENELVSGDEDEGDAVAASDDDM
;
A
#
# COMPACT_ATOMS: atom_id res chain seq x y z
N MET A 1 3.34 -21.05 -27.24
CA MET A 1 2.85 -19.78 -26.68
C MET A 1 4.09 -18.93 -26.45
N SER A 2 4.17 -17.79 -27.13
CA SER A 2 5.43 -17.10 -27.40
C SER A 2 6.19 -16.66 -26.14
N ASP A 3 7.43 -17.13 -26.01
CA ASP A 3 8.46 -16.73 -25.02
C ASP A 3 8.80 -15.23 -25.01
N LYS A 4 8.15 -14.41 -25.84
CA LYS A 4 8.44 -12.98 -26.02
C LYS A 4 8.31 -12.16 -24.72
N PHE A 5 7.42 -12.56 -23.81
CA PHE A 5 7.11 -11.81 -22.58
C PHE A 5 7.69 -12.44 -21.31
N HIS A 6 8.54 -13.46 -21.46
CA HIS A 6 9.21 -14.10 -20.34
C HIS A 6 10.71 -13.79 -20.42
N CYS A 7 11.26 -13.24 -19.33
CA CYS A 7 12.65 -12.82 -19.28
C CYS A 7 13.19 -12.96 -17.85
N ARG A 8 14.51 -13.20 -17.75
CA ARG A 8 15.25 -13.10 -16.49
C ARG A 8 15.22 -11.67 -15.95
N MET A 9 15.17 -11.53 -14.64
CA MET A 9 15.13 -10.23 -13.96
C MET A 9 16.51 -9.59 -13.85
N TYR A 10 17.57 -10.40 -13.81
CA TYR A 10 18.95 -9.95 -13.67
C TYR A 10 19.76 -10.14 -14.95
N GLU A 11 20.88 -9.44 -15.05
CA GLU A 11 21.79 -9.53 -16.19
C GLU A 11 22.44 -10.92 -16.28
N ASN A 12 22.85 -11.46 -15.13
CA ASN A 12 23.47 -12.77 -15.03
C ASN A 12 22.48 -13.88 -15.41
N GLU A 13 22.96 -14.79 -16.24
CA GLU A 13 22.23 -15.99 -16.67
C GLU A 13 21.95 -16.94 -15.49
N PHE A 14 22.91 -17.02 -14.58
CA PHE A 14 22.90 -17.89 -13.42
C PHE A 14 23.08 -17.09 -12.13
N PRO A 15 22.46 -17.53 -11.02
CA PRO A 15 22.76 -16.97 -9.72
C PRO A 15 24.19 -17.31 -9.29
N GLN A 16 24.75 -16.54 -8.36
CA GLN A 16 26.05 -16.87 -7.77
C GLN A 16 25.89 -17.90 -6.64
N VAL A 17 26.98 -18.57 -6.29
CA VAL A 17 27.02 -19.44 -5.12
C VAL A 17 26.78 -18.61 -3.86
N ASP A 18 26.03 -19.16 -2.91
CA ASP A 18 25.55 -18.53 -1.68
C ASP A 18 24.49 -17.42 -1.85
N ASP A 19 24.01 -17.17 -3.08
CA ASP A 19 22.89 -16.25 -3.29
C ASP A 19 21.57 -16.83 -2.76
N VAL A 20 20.79 -15.97 -2.10
CA VAL A 20 19.43 -16.28 -1.64
C VAL A 20 18.44 -15.89 -2.74
N VAL A 21 17.69 -16.87 -3.25
CA VAL A 21 16.77 -16.71 -4.37
C VAL A 21 15.38 -17.25 -4.05
N MET A 22 14.36 -16.67 -4.69
CA MET A 22 12.98 -17.13 -4.57
C MET A 22 12.68 -18.18 -5.64
N VAL A 23 12.21 -19.36 -5.21
CA VAL A 23 11.88 -20.47 -6.12
C VAL A 23 10.44 -20.93 -5.98
N ASN A 24 9.86 -21.43 -7.07
CA ASN A 24 8.55 -22.09 -7.06
C ASN A 24 8.71 -23.61 -7.17
N VAL A 25 8.06 -24.36 -6.28
CA VAL A 25 8.16 -25.83 -6.29
C VAL A 25 7.32 -26.41 -7.42
N ARG A 26 7.95 -27.02 -8.43
CA ARG A 26 7.26 -27.64 -9.57
C ARG A 26 6.85 -29.07 -9.29
N GLN A 27 7.76 -29.88 -8.77
CA GLN A 27 7.53 -31.30 -8.53
C GLN A 27 8.38 -31.80 -7.38
N ILE A 28 7.86 -32.76 -6.62
CA ILE A 28 8.59 -33.45 -5.57
C ILE A 28 8.86 -34.87 -6.07
N ALA A 29 10.12 -35.30 -6.04
CA ALA A 29 10.58 -36.63 -6.41
C ALA A 29 11.29 -37.31 -5.23
N ASP A 30 11.63 -38.59 -5.38
CA ASP A 30 12.23 -39.39 -4.30
C ASP A 30 13.67 -38.97 -3.97
N MET A 31 14.39 -38.35 -4.91
CA MET A 31 15.75 -37.85 -4.69
C MET A 31 15.78 -36.38 -4.20
N GLY A 32 14.70 -35.62 -4.40
CA GLY A 32 14.69 -34.17 -4.16
C GLY A 32 13.45 -33.47 -4.68
N ALA A 33 13.39 -32.15 -4.52
CA ALA A 33 12.35 -31.31 -5.09
C ALA A 33 12.88 -30.52 -6.28
N TYR A 34 12.21 -30.64 -7.42
CA TYR A 34 12.46 -29.81 -8.59
C TYR A 34 11.70 -28.51 -8.45
N VAL A 35 12.44 -27.41 -8.59
CA VAL A 35 11.92 -26.05 -8.42
C VAL A 35 12.31 -25.19 -9.62
N ARG A 36 11.59 -24.08 -9.80
CA ARG A 36 11.89 -23.08 -10.83
C ARG A 36 12.33 -21.78 -10.17
N LEU A 37 13.43 -21.20 -10.64
CA LEU A 37 13.92 -19.92 -10.17
C LEU A 37 13.12 -18.80 -10.87
N LEU A 38 12.23 -18.14 -10.14
CA LEU A 38 11.35 -17.10 -10.68
C LEU A 38 12.12 -15.87 -11.18
N GLU A 39 13.30 -15.62 -10.59
CA GLU A 39 14.13 -14.46 -10.90
C GLU A 39 15.01 -14.65 -12.15
N TYR A 40 15.26 -15.90 -12.55
CA TYR A 40 16.23 -16.26 -13.61
C TYR A 40 15.55 -16.88 -14.84
N GLY A 41 14.30 -16.51 -15.12
CA GLY A 41 13.56 -17.01 -16.30
C GLY A 41 13.13 -18.47 -16.15
N ASP A 42 12.63 -18.83 -14.97
CA ASP A 42 12.05 -20.15 -14.66
C ASP A 42 13.00 -21.34 -14.89
N ARG A 43 14.33 -21.09 -14.82
CA ARG A 43 15.35 -22.15 -14.87
C ARG A 43 15.11 -23.19 -13.78
N GLU A 44 15.43 -24.44 -14.11
CA GLU A 44 15.21 -25.57 -13.21
C GLU A 44 16.34 -25.66 -12.18
N GLY A 45 15.96 -25.85 -10.93
CA GLY A 45 16.85 -26.12 -9.82
C GLY A 45 16.39 -27.36 -9.05
N MET A 46 17.31 -27.97 -8.31
CA MET A 46 17.04 -29.13 -7.49
C MET A 46 17.38 -28.84 -6.03
N ILE A 47 16.44 -29.14 -5.13
CA ILE A 47 16.67 -29.15 -3.69
C ILE A 47 16.82 -30.61 -3.25
N LEU A 48 18.00 -30.99 -2.76
CA LEU A 48 18.20 -32.31 -2.17
C LEU A 48 17.37 -32.46 -0.89
N LEU A 49 16.84 -33.67 -0.64
CA LEU A 49 16.07 -33.95 0.58
C LEU A 49 16.86 -33.67 1.87
N SER A 50 18.17 -33.93 1.86
CA SER A 50 19.09 -33.64 2.97
C SER A 50 19.24 -32.14 3.25
N GLU A 51 18.97 -31.30 2.26
CA GLU A 51 19.09 -29.84 2.32
C GLU A 51 17.73 -29.15 2.51
N LEU A 52 16.67 -29.91 2.77
CA LEU A 52 15.31 -29.39 2.99
C LEU A 52 15.05 -28.93 4.43
N SER A 53 15.65 -29.61 5.42
CA SER A 53 15.43 -29.31 6.84
C SER A 53 16.63 -29.72 7.69
N ARG A 54 16.85 -28.99 8.79
CA ARG A 54 17.84 -29.34 9.82
C ARG A 54 17.39 -30.51 10.72
N ARG A 55 16.08 -30.79 10.78
CA ARG A 55 15.48 -31.82 11.65
C ARG A 55 15.02 -33.03 10.84
N ARG A 56 14.95 -34.20 11.48
CA ARG A 56 14.43 -35.43 10.85
C ARG A 56 13.01 -35.21 10.33
N ILE A 57 12.82 -35.49 9.04
CA ILE A 57 11.58 -35.22 8.32
C ILE A 57 10.63 -36.41 8.51
N ARG A 58 9.39 -36.16 8.96
CA ARG A 58 8.33 -37.17 8.99
C ARG A 58 7.59 -37.28 7.66
N SER A 59 7.34 -36.14 7.01
CA SER A 59 6.71 -36.07 5.69
C SER A 59 7.17 -34.81 4.95
N VAL A 60 7.61 -35.00 3.70
CA VAL A 60 8.13 -33.94 2.82
C VAL A 60 7.01 -32.97 2.42
N GLN A 61 5.80 -33.49 2.20
CA GLN A 61 4.61 -32.72 1.78
C GLN A 61 4.18 -31.64 2.79
N LYS A 62 4.60 -31.76 4.05
CA LYS A 62 4.32 -30.74 5.08
C LYS A 62 5.27 -29.55 5.00
N LEU A 63 6.51 -29.77 4.52
CA LEU A 63 7.57 -28.77 4.48
C LEU A 63 7.60 -28.00 3.16
N ILE A 64 7.23 -28.65 2.07
CA ILE A 64 7.17 -28.08 0.73
C ILE A 64 5.91 -28.60 0.04
N ARG A 65 5.21 -27.67 -0.60
CA ARG A 65 4.04 -27.97 -1.41
C ARG A 65 4.28 -27.52 -2.84
N VAL A 66 3.87 -28.34 -3.78
CA VAL A 66 3.87 -28.00 -5.20
C VAL A 66 3.07 -26.72 -5.42
N GLY A 67 3.62 -25.81 -6.23
CA GLY A 67 3.05 -24.51 -6.56
C GLY A 67 3.31 -23.40 -5.54
N ARG A 68 3.93 -23.69 -4.38
CA ARG A 68 4.31 -22.64 -3.42
C ARG A 68 5.70 -22.07 -3.72
N ASN A 69 5.85 -20.80 -3.37
CA ASN A 69 7.13 -20.12 -3.40
C ASN A 69 7.87 -20.38 -2.08
N GLU A 70 9.17 -20.62 -2.19
CA GLU A 70 10.07 -20.89 -1.07
C GLU A 70 11.36 -20.12 -1.29
N VAL A 71 11.95 -19.65 -0.19
CA VAL A 71 13.26 -19.00 -0.22
C VAL A 71 14.34 -20.07 0.00
N VAL A 72 15.35 -20.08 -0.86
CA VAL A 72 16.46 -21.05 -0.82
C VAL A 72 17.78 -20.37 -1.15
N VAL A 73 18.88 -20.96 -0.68
CA VAL A 73 20.25 -20.55 -1.01
C VAL A 73 20.81 -21.44 -2.10
N VAL A 74 21.55 -20.86 -3.05
CA VAL A 74 22.28 -21.57 -4.09
C VAL A 74 23.56 -22.16 -3.50
N LEU A 75 23.72 -23.48 -3.61
CA LEU A 75 24.92 -24.18 -3.15
C LEU A 75 25.95 -24.30 -4.26
N ARG A 76 25.50 -24.69 -5.45
CA ARG A 76 26.36 -24.97 -6.59
C ARG A 76 25.60 -24.70 -7.87
N VAL A 77 26.30 -24.13 -8.83
CA VAL A 77 25.81 -23.95 -10.19
C VAL A 77 26.75 -24.71 -11.12
N ASP A 78 26.18 -25.53 -11.98
CA ASP A 78 26.85 -26.16 -13.11
C ASP A 78 26.38 -25.44 -14.38
N GLU A 79 27.20 -24.53 -14.90
CA GLU A 79 26.88 -23.70 -16.07
C GLU A 79 26.84 -24.52 -17.37
N GLU A 80 27.57 -25.64 -17.45
CA GLU A 80 27.62 -26.49 -18.66
C GLU A 80 26.34 -27.30 -18.82
N LYS A 81 25.81 -27.82 -17.71
CA LYS A 81 24.60 -28.66 -17.71
C LYS A 81 23.33 -27.90 -17.32
N GLY A 82 23.47 -26.69 -16.80
CA GLY A 82 22.36 -25.87 -16.31
C GLY A 82 21.75 -26.37 -14.99
N TYR A 83 22.46 -27.21 -14.23
CA TYR A 83 21.97 -27.70 -12.95
C TYR A 83 22.30 -26.72 -11.82
N ILE A 84 21.30 -26.43 -10.99
CA ILE A 84 21.44 -25.55 -9.83
C ILE A 84 21.04 -26.34 -8.58
N ASP A 85 22.02 -26.58 -7.71
CA ASP A 85 21.79 -27.22 -6.41
C ASP A 85 21.40 -26.17 -5.39
N LEU A 86 20.28 -26.40 -4.71
CA LEU A 86 19.65 -25.44 -3.81
C LEU A 86 19.51 -26.04 -2.40
N SER A 87 19.55 -25.17 -1.39
CA SER A 87 19.35 -25.56 0.01
C SER A 87 18.37 -24.63 0.71
N LYS A 88 17.36 -25.23 1.36
CA LYS A 88 16.47 -24.54 2.30
C LYS A 88 17.03 -24.52 3.72
N ARG A 89 17.93 -25.47 4.04
CA ARG A 89 18.49 -25.68 5.37
C ARG A 89 19.40 -24.55 5.85
N ARG A 90 20.11 -23.91 4.91
CA ARG A 90 21.09 -22.85 5.20
C ARG A 90 20.48 -21.45 5.36
N VAL A 91 19.23 -21.28 4.93
CA VAL A 91 18.52 -19.99 4.99
C VAL A 91 18.24 -19.59 6.44
N THR A 92 18.61 -18.37 6.82
CA THR A 92 18.23 -17.77 8.11
C THR A 92 16.92 -16.99 7.98
N PRO A 93 16.16 -16.76 9.07
CA PRO A 93 14.94 -15.95 8.99
C PRO A 93 15.20 -14.50 8.51
N GLU A 94 16.38 -13.94 8.78
CA GLU A 94 16.78 -12.63 8.23
C GLU A 94 16.97 -12.69 6.71
N ASP A 95 17.58 -13.76 6.20
CA ASP A 95 17.71 -13.97 4.75
C ASP A 95 16.36 -14.13 4.05
N ILE A 96 15.38 -14.76 4.71
CA ILE A 96 14.02 -14.90 4.19
C ILE A 96 13.41 -13.51 3.99
N ALA A 97 13.44 -12.66 5.03
CA ALA A 97 12.88 -11.32 4.96
C ALA A 97 13.58 -10.47 3.88
N ARG A 98 14.92 -10.53 3.82
CA ARG A 98 15.71 -9.80 2.81
C ARG A 98 15.42 -10.29 1.39
N CYS A 99 15.28 -11.59 1.19
CA CYS A 99 14.96 -12.17 -0.11
C CYS A 99 13.52 -11.81 -0.53
N GLU A 100 12.55 -11.89 0.38
CA GLU A 100 11.17 -11.47 0.10
C GLU A 100 11.10 -10.00 -0.30
N GLU A 101 11.82 -9.13 0.40
CA GLU A 101 11.89 -7.70 0.06
C GLU A 101 12.51 -7.48 -1.33
N LYS A 102 13.67 -8.10 -1.59
CA LYS A 102 14.35 -8.02 -2.90
C LYS A 102 13.48 -8.56 -4.02
N PHE A 103 12.85 -9.72 -3.82
CA PHE A 103 11.96 -10.35 -4.78
C PHE A 103 10.73 -9.48 -5.05
N ASN A 104 10.12 -8.89 -4.02
CA ASN A 104 8.99 -7.98 -4.20
C ASN A 104 9.38 -6.73 -4.99
N LYS A 105 10.56 -6.15 -4.75
CA LYS A 105 11.12 -5.04 -5.55
C LYS A 105 11.31 -5.44 -7.01
N SER A 106 11.99 -6.57 -7.27
CA SER A 106 12.23 -7.08 -8.63
C SER A 106 10.93 -7.46 -9.36
N LYS A 107 9.97 -8.08 -8.66
CA LYS A 107 8.65 -8.42 -9.20
C LYS A 107 7.85 -7.18 -9.58
N ALA A 108 7.91 -6.11 -8.80
CA ALA A 108 7.25 -4.84 -9.12
C ALA A 108 7.84 -4.24 -10.41
N VAL A 109 9.17 -4.21 -10.52
CA VAL A 109 9.88 -3.76 -11.73
C VAL A 109 9.49 -4.63 -12.94
N HIS A 110 9.54 -5.95 -12.78
CA HIS A 110 9.19 -6.90 -13.84
C HIS A 110 7.75 -6.75 -14.31
N SER A 111 6.80 -6.54 -13.39
CA SER A 111 5.40 -6.31 -13.74
C SER A 111 5.18 -5.02 -14.52
N ILE A 112 5.93 -3.95 -14.21
CA ILE A 112 5.86 -2.67 -14.94
C ILE A 112 6.42 -2.85 -16.35
N LEU A 113 7.62 -3.44 -16.47
CA LEU A 113 8.27 -3.67 -17.75
C LEU A 113 7.45 -4.61 -18.64
N ARG A 114 6.86 -5.66 -18.07
CA ARG A 114 5.96 -6.56 -18.80
C ARG A 114 4.76 -5.82 -19.39
N HIS A 115 4.14 -4.92 -18.64
CA HIS A 115 2.99 -4.16 -19.13
C HIS A 115 3.36 -3.22 -20.29
N VAL A 116 4.53 -2.58 -20.21
CA VAL A 116 5.06 -1.75 -21.30
C VAL A 116 5.39 -2.61 -22.53
N ALA A 117 6.00 -3.79 -22.32
CA ALA A 117 6.30 -4.74 -23.38
C ALA A 117 5.03 -5.24 -24.10
N GLU A 118 3.98 -5.62 -23.37
CA GLU A 118 2.69 -6.06 -23.92
C GLU A 118 2.02 -4.97 -24.77
N LYS A 119 2.07 -3.71 -24.32
CA LYS A 119 1.43 -2.59 -25.00
C LYS A 119 2.12 -2.21 -26.32
N HIS A 120 3.45 -2.32 -26.36
CA HIS A 120 4.25 -1.97 -27.54
C HIS A 120 4.65 -3.19 -28.40
N ASP A 121 4.24 -4.40 -28.03
CA ASP A 121 4.63 -5.69 -28.63
C ASP A 121 6.16 -5.84 -28.79
N ILE A 122 6.92 -5.31 -27.83
CA ILE A 122 8.39 -5.41 -27.78
C ILE A 122 8.75 -6.63 -26.95
N PRO A 123 9.71 -7.47 -27.37
CA PRO A 123 10.18 -8.57 -26.53
C PRO A 123 10.78 -8.04 -25.22
N LEU A 124 10.42 -8.68 -24.12
CA LEU A 124 10.76 -8.20 -22.77
C LEU A 124 12.28 -8.15 -22.54
N ILE A 125 13.04 -9.06 -23.18
CA ILE A 125 14.50 -9.10 -23.10
C ILE A 125 15.14 -7.82 -23.61
N ASP A 126 14.69 -7.27 -24.74
CA ASP A 126 15.27 -6.05 -25.33
C ASP A 126 15.02 -4.84 -24.41
N LEU A 127 13.87 -4.81 -23.75
CA LEU A 127 13.53 -3.78 -22.77
C LEU A 127 14.39 -3.92 -21.50
N TYR A 128 14.69 -5.15 -21.07
CA TYR A 128 15.61 -5.38 -19.96
C TYR A 128 17.06 -5.01 -20.29
N THR A 129 17.52 -5.31 -21.51
CA THR A 129 18.87 -4.96 -21.96
C THR A 129 19.05 -3.45 -22.12
N SER A 130 18.05 -2.76 -22.68
CA SER A 130 18.09 -1.31 -22.84
C SER A 130 17.86 -0.55 -21.53
N VAL A 131 16.92 -0.99 -20.68
CA VAL A 131 16.48 -0.22 -19.50
C VAL A 131 16.86 -0.89 -18.20
N GLY A 132 16.47 -2.15 -18.03
CA GLY A 132 16.62 -2.87 -16.77
C GLY A 132 18.06 -2.93 -16.28
N TRP A 133 18.95 -3.57 -17.05
CA TRP A 133 20.33 -3.84 -16.63
C TRP A 133 21.18 -2.57 -16.45
N PRO A 134 21.09 -1.54 -17.32
CA PRO A 134 21.78 -0.27 -17.07
C PRO A 134 21.34 0.40 -15.76
N LEU A 135 20.05 0.33 -15.41
CA LEU A 135 19.56 0.86 -14.13
C LEU A 135 20.06 0.06 -12.92
N TYR A 136 20.13 -1.27 -13.03
CA TYR A 136 20.75 -2.11 -11.99
C TYR A 136 22.22 -1.73 -11.75
N ARG A 137 22.99 -1.41 -12.80
CA ARG A 137 24.39 -0.99 -12.66
C ARG A 137 24.56 0.40 -12.03
N LYS A 138 23.69 1.36 -12.37
CA LYS A 138 23.79 2.75 -11.88
C LYS A 138 23.33 2.91 -10.43
N PHE A 139 22.20 2.32 -10.05
CA PHE A 139 21.55 2.53 -8.75
C PHE A 139 21.60 1.31 -7.83
N GLY A 140 22.26 0.23 -8.25
CA GLY A 140 22.29 -1.05 -7.55
C GLY A 140 21.01 -1.88 -7.76
N HIS A 141 19.83 -1.25 -7.68
CA HIS A 141 18.54 -1.90 -7.94
C HIS A 141 17.62 -1.02 -8.81
N ALA A 142 17.00 -1.61 -9.83
CA ALA A 142 16.09 -0.88 -10.73
C ALA A 142 14.88 -0.25 -10.01
N TYR A 143 14.44 -0.86 -8.90
CA TYR A 143 13.36 -0.33 -8.05
C TYR A 143 13.69 1.04 -7.44
N ASP A 144 14.93 1.23 -6.97
CA ASP A 144 15.34 2.51 -6.36
C ASP A 144 15.50 3.58 -7.45
N ALA A 145 15.98 3.19 -8.64
CA ALA A 145 15.96 4.06 -9.81
C ALA A 145 14.54 4.49 -10.18
N PHE A 146 13.55 3.58 -10.14
CA PHE A 146 12.16 3.92 -10.43
C PHE A 146 11.55 4.88 -9.39
N LYS A 147 11.93 4.77 -8.11
CA LYS A 147 11.54 5.76 -7.09
C LYS A 147 12.08 7.14 -7.41
N VAL A 148 13.36 7.26 -7.76
CA VAL A 148 13.96 8.53 -8.17
C VAL A 148 13.31 9.05 -9.45
N ALA A 149 12.93 8.16 -10.38
CA ALA A 149 12.26 8.53 -11.62
C ALA A 149 10.86 9.11 -11.42
N ILE A 150 10.23 8.97 -10.24
CA ILE A 150 8.98 9.67 -9.93
C ILE A 150 9.25 11.18 -9.77
N ALA A 151 10.34 11.53 -9.10
CA ALA A 151 10.75 12.92 -8.88
C ALA A 151 11.45 13.50 -10.12
N ASP A 152 12.48 12.82 -10.62
CA ASP A 152 13.31 13.27 -11.75
C ASP A 152 13.45 12.18 -12.83
N PRO A 153 12.45 12.05 -13.73
CA PRO A 153 12.49 11.07 -14.81
C PRO A 153 13.71 11.26 -15.74
N SER A 154 14.02 12.50 -16.08
CA SER A 154 15.04 12.81 -17.10
C SER A 154 16.45 12.40 -16.67
N ALA A 155 16.79 12.57 -15.39
CA ALA A 155 18.12 12.23 -14.85
C ALA A 155 18.34 10.71 -14.78
N VAL A 156 17.29 9.93 -14.49
CA VAL A 156 17.39 8.47 -14.36
C VAL A 156 17.57 7.80 -15.73
N PHE A 157 16.87 8.30 -16.75
CA PHE A 157 16.92 7.75 -18.12
C PHE A 157 17.97 8.42 -19.00
N GLU A 158 18.85 9.25 -18.44
CA GLU A 158 19.92 9.90 -19.18
C GLU A 158 20.95 8.88 -19.70
N GLY A 159 21.17 8.88 -21.02
CA GLY A 159 22.06 7.94 -21.71
C GLY A 159 21.44 6.57 -22.04
N ILE A 160 20.12 6.40 -21.88
CA ILE A 160 19.42 5.20 -22.34
C ILE A 160 18.68 5.50 -23.65
N GLU A 161 19.09 4.84 -24.72
CA GLU A 161 18.43 4.90 -26.02
C GLU A 161 17.11 4.13 -25.97
N MET A 162 16.00 4.88 -25.98
CA MET A 162 14.65 4.33 -26.08
C MET A 162 13.76 5.33 -26.80
N THR A 163 12.76 4.83 -27.52
CA THR A 163 11.75 5.67 -28.17
C THR A 163 10.99 6.47 -27.12
N ASP A 164 10.81 7.78 -27.33
CA ASP A 164 10.14 8.68 -26.37
C ASP A 164 8.74 8.20 -25.96
N ALA A 165 8.04 7.49 -26.85
CA ALA A 165 6.76 6.86 -26.56
C ALA A 165 6.84 5.81 -25.43
N VAL A 166 7.87 4.95 -25.45
CA VAL A 166 8.09 3.91 -24.44
C VAL A 166 8.48 4.55 -23.12
N ARG A 167 9.32 5.60 -23.15
CA ARG A 167 9.73 6.34 -21.96
C ARG A 167 8.54 6.97 -21.24
N ASN A 168 7.69 7.68 -21.97
CA ASN A 168 6.51 8.32 -21.39
C ASN A 168 5.54 7.30 -20.79
N GLU A 169 5.32 6.18 -21.47
CA GLU A 169 4.47 5.10 -20.96
C GLU A 169 5.06 4.43 -19.70
N LEU A 170 6.37 4.22 -19.68
CA LEU A 170 7.09 3.66 -18.54
C LEU A 170 6.95 4.59 -17.33
N VAL A 171 7.21 5.89 -17.49
CA VAL A 171 7.07 6.89 -16.42
C VAL A 171 5.62 6.96 -15.93
N ASN A 172 4.64 6.92 -16.83
CA ASN A 172 3.23 6.89 -16.45
C ASN A 172 2.87 5.63 -15.65
N ASN A 173 3.39 4.46 -16.03
CA ASN A 173 3.17 3.22 -15.30
C ASN A 173 3.88 3.22 -13.93
N ILE A 174 5.09 3.76 -13.86
CA ILE A 174 5.83 3.92 -12.60
C ILE A 174 5.03 4.83 -11.66
N LYS A 175 4.59 6.01 -12.12
CA LYS A 175 3.74 6.91 -11.31
C LYS A 175 2.46 6.22 -10.84
N ARG A 176 1.75 5.51 -11.73
CA ARG A 176 0.51 4.82 -11.34
C ARG A 176 0.70 3.68 -10.34
N ARG A 177 1.82 2.94 -10.40
CA ARG A 177 2.04 1.72 -9.59
C ARG A 177 2.94 1.94 -8.38
N MET A 178 3.82 2.93 -8.40
CA MET A 178 4.80 3.19 -7.34
C MET A 178 4.54 4.49 -6.56
N THR A 179 3.74 5.43 -7.08
CA THR A 179 3.31 6.55 -6.25
C THR A 179 2.40 6.01 -5.15
N PRO A 180 2.75 6.20 -3.86
CA PRO A 180 1.86 5.80 -2.78
C PRO A 180 0.55 6.55 -2.96
N GLN A 181 -0.55 5.81 -3.08
CA GLN A 181 -1.87 6.45 -3.09
C GLN A 181 -2.09 7.08 -1.71
N PRO A 182 -2.63 8.31 -1.65
CA PRO A 182 -2.93 8.93 -0.38
C PRO A 182 -3.88 8.02 0.40
N VAL A 183 -3.47 7.63 1.59
CA VAL A 183 -4.28 6.87 2.52
C VAL A 183 -5.12 7.84 3.33
N LYS A 184 -6.41 7.57 3.42
CA LYS A 184 -7.28 8.35 4.29
C LYS A 184 -7.22 7.80 5.71
N ILE A 185 -7.08 8.69 6.67
CA ILE A 185 -7.12 8.38 8.10
C ILE A 185 -8.36 9.04 8.66
N ARG A 186 -9.19 8.29 9.38
CA ARG A 186 -10.44 8.78 9.94
C ARG A 186 -10.49 8.54 11.44
N ALA A 187 -10.92 9.55 12.19
CA ALA A 187 -11.17 9.49 13.62
C ALA A 187 -12.59 9.99 13.92
N GLN A 188 -13.26 9.36 14.90
CA GLN A 188 -14.59 9.77 15.36
C GLN A 188 -14.50 10.38 16.74
N LEU A 189 -14.97 11.61 16.87
CA LEU A 189 -14.94 12.42 18.07
C LEU A 189 -16.37 12.65 18.58
N ASP A 190 -16.61 12.39 19.85
CA ASP A 190 -17.82 12.76 20.58
C ASP A 190 -17.53 14.07 21.32
N LEU A 191 -18.12 15.16 20.83
CA LEU A 191 -17.97 16.51 21.35
C LEU A 191 -19.28 16.96 21.98
N ARG A 192 -19.27 17.24 23.29
CA ARG A 192 -20.44 17.74 24.02
C ARG A 192 -20.11 19.02 24.75
N CYS A 193 -20.93 20.03 24.55
CA CYS A 193 -20.74 21.34 25.16
C CYS A 193 -22.12 21.86 25.62
N THR A 194 -22.36 21.90 26.94
CA THR A 194 -23.69 22.20 27.53
C THR A 194 -23.89 23.65 27.99
N GLY A 195 -23.01 24.57 27.62
CA GLY A 195 -23.05 25.98 28.01
C GLY A 195 -23.70 26.86 26.95
N MET A 196 -23.99 28.11 27.32
CA MET A 196 -24.71 29.07 26.47
C MET A 196 -24.02 29.35 25.13
N ASP A 197 -22.69 29.27 25.05
CA ASP A 197 -21.90 29.44 23.81
C ASP A 197 -21.41 28.11 23.20
N GLY A 198 -22.12 27.00 23.41
CA GLY A 198 -21.66 25.65 23.05
C GLY A 198 -21.29 25.46 21.59
N VAL A 199 -22.10 26.01 20.70
CA VAL A 199 -21.88 25.90 19.26
C VAL A 199 -20.64 26.69 18.84
N LEU A 200 -20.43 27.88 19.39
CA LEU A 200 -19.26 28.71 19.09
C LEU A 200 -17.97 28.09 19.62
N ALA A 201 -18.00 27.52 20.82
CA ALA A 201 -16.86 26.81 21.41
C ALA A 201 -16.46 25.57 20.59
N ILE A 202 -17.44 24.77 20.13
CA ILE A 202 -17.18 23.63 19.26
C ILE A 202 -16.60 24.10 17.93
N LYS A 203 -17.19 25.13 17.31
CA LYS A 203 -16.71 25.67 16.03
C LYS A 203 -15.26 26.16 16.12
N ALA A 204 -14.93 26.93 17.16
CA ALA A 204 -13.58 27.42 17.40
C ALA A 204 -12.58 26.26 17.64
N ALA A 205 -12.98 25.22 18.37
CA ALA A 205 -12.14 24.04 18.58
C ALA A 205 -11.90 23.26 17.28
N LEU A 206 -12.92 23.09 16.43
CA LEU A 206 -12.78 22.43 15.14
C LEU A 206 -11.89 23.24 14.19
N GLU A 207 -12.03 24.56 14.16
CA GLU A 207 -11.19 25.47 13.36
C GLU A 207 -9.73 25.44 13.83
N ALA A 208 -9.48 25.36 15.14
CA ALA A 208 -8.14 25.14 15.68
C ALA A 208 -7.55 23.79 15.22
N GLY A 209 -8.36 22.73 15.17
CA GLY A 209 -7.98 21.43 14.61
C GLY A 209 -7.64 21.49 13.11
N GLU A 210 -8.44 22.20 12.32
CA GLU A 210 -8.20 22.39 10.87
C GLU A 210 -6.96 23.25 10.60
N SER A 211 -6.65 24.22 11.47
CA SER A 211 -5.43 25.04 11.35
C SER A 211 -4.12 24.25 11.50
N GLN A 212 -4.18 23.05 12.10
CA GLN A 212 -3.04 22.13 12.19
C GLN A 212 -2.84 21.29 10.92
N SER A 213 -3.63 21.53 9.88
CA SER A 213 -3.42 20.92 8.56
C SER A 213 -2.12 21.38 7.91
N THR A 214 -1.43 20.46 7.25
CA THR A 214 -0.22 20.72 6.46
C THR A 214 -0.54 20.54 4.98
N GLU A 215 0.18 21.20 4.06
CA GLU A 215 -0.04 21.06 2.61
C GLU A 215 -0.02 19.58 2.15
N ASP A 216 0.81 18.76 2.79
CA ASP A 216 0.91 17.32 2.51
C ASP A 216 -0.17 16.46 3.17
N VAL A 217 -0.88 17.01 4.17
CA VAL A 217 -1.93 16.30 4.95
C VAL A 217 -3.10 17.25 5.21
N PRO A 218 -4.01 17.43 4.23
CA PRO A 218 -5.23 18.20 4.45
C PRO A 218 -6.14 17.46 5.44
N ILE A 219 -6.54 18.16 6.51
CA ILE A 219 -7.53 17.69 7.47
C ILE A 219 -8.88 18.31 7.12
N LYS A 220 -9.92 17.49 7.09
CA LYS A 220 -11.31 17.91 6.90
C LYS A 220 -12.16 17.37 8.04
N VAL A 221 -12.86 18.26 8.75
CA VAL A 221 -13.84 17.86 9.75
C VAL A 221 -15.23 17.81 9.10
N THR A 222 -15.95 16.70 9.29
CA THR A 222 -17.32 16.51 8.82
C THR A 222 -18.22 16.24 10.02
N TYR A 223 -19.30 17.01 10.12
CA TYR A 223 -20.36 16.76 11.10
C TYR A 223 -21.24 15.61 10.60
N LEU A 224 -21.49 14.61 11.44
CA LEU A 224 -22.47 13.56 11.14
C LEU A 224 -23.79 13.87 11.82
N ALA A 225 -23.79 13.86 13.15
CA ALA A 225 -24.96 14.09 13.98
C ALA A 225 -24.47 14.49 15.37
N ALA A 226 -25.21 15.30 16.14
CA ALA A 226 -24.80 15.60 17.51
C ALA A 226 -24.85 14.32 18.37
N PRO A 227 -23.82 14.00 19.16
CA PRO A 227 -22.57 14.74 19.44
C PRO A 227 -21.34 14.28 18.62
N LEU A 228 -21.53 13.52 17.54
CA LEU A 228 -20.50 12.87 16.72
C LEU A 228 -19.98 13.72 15.55
N TYR A 229 -18.66 13.93 15.56
CA TYR A 229 -17.89 14.60 14.52
C TYR A 229 -16.83 13.65 13.99
N VAL A 230 -16.55 13.74 12.69
CA VAL A 230 -15.58 12.88 12.03
C VAL A 230 -14.48 13.71 11.42
N VAL A 231 -13.25 13.45 11.84
CA VAL A 231 -12.06 14.08 11.28
C VAL A 231 -11.46 13.12 10.28
N THR A 232 -11.30 13.58 9.03
CA THR A 232 -10.65 12.84 7.95
C THR A 232 -9.38 13.56 7.55
N ALA A 233 -8.28 12.85 7.41
CA ALA A 233 -7.02 13.38 6.90
C ALA A 233 -6.52 12.52 5.75
N ASP A 234 -6.12 13.15 4.65
CA ASP A 234 -5.52 12.44 3.51
C ASP A 234 -4.00 12.54 3.64
N ALA A 235 -3.29 11.42 3.77
CA ALA A 235 -1.84 11.42 3.94
C ALA A 235 -1.15 10.47 2.96
N LEU A 236 -0.01 10.89 2.39
CA LEU A 236 0.82 9.99 1.58
C LEU A 236 1.55 8.95 2.44
N GLU A 237 1.97 9.35 3.63
CA GLU A 237 2.68 8.51 4.59
C GLU A 237 1.85 8.30 5.86
N LYS A 238 1.74 7.03 6.28
CA LYS A 238 0.91 6.62 7.42
C LYS A 238 1.36 7.28 8.72
N SER A 239 2.66 7.22 9.01
CA SER A 239 3.28 7.74 10.24
C SER A 239 3.02 9.23 10.42
N VAL A 240 3.34 10.02 9.39
CA VAL A 240 3.14 11.48 9.36
C VAL A 240 1.66 11.82 9.54
N GLY A 241 0.77 11.12 8.82
CA GLY A 241 -0.67 11.33 8.92
C GLY A 241 -1.22 11.09 10.35
N PHE A 242 -0.76 10.04 11.04
CA PHE A 242 -1.16 9.79 12.43
C PHE A 242 -0.68 10.89 13.38
N THR A 243 0.57 11.36 13.23
CA THR A 243 1.12 12.42 14.07
C THR A 243 0.38 13.74 13.89
N VAL A 244 0.04 14.12 12.65
CA VAL A 244 -0.72 15.34 12.35
C VAL A 244 -2.15 15.23 12.89
N MET A 245 -2.80 14.07 12.70
CA MET A 245 -4.13 13.82 13.26
C MET A 245 -4.15 13.89 14.79
N GLU A 246 -3.15 13.31 15.47
CA GLU A 246 -3.04 13.34 16.92
C GLU A 246 -2.82 14.78 17.44
N LYS A 247 -1.99 15.58 16.77
CA LYS A 247 -1.82 17.01 17.07
C LYS A 247 -3.14 17.78 16.91
N ALA A 248 -3.89 17.53 15.85
CA ALA A 248 -5.18 18.16 15.63
C ALA A 248 -6.18 17.79 16.73
N ILE A 249 -6.25 16.50 17.11
CA ILE A 249 -7.10 16.02 18.21
C ILE A 249 -6.71 16.66 19.54
N ASN A 250 -5.41 16.78 19.83
CA ASN A 250 -4.93 17.43 21.05
C ASN A 250 -5.27 18.93 21.06
N SER A 251 -5.13 19.64 19.93
CA SER A 251 -5.51 21.06 19.83
C SER A 251 -7.02 21.28 20.03
N ILE A 252 -7.85 20.40 19.47
CA ILE A 252 -9.31 20.38 19.70
C ILE A 252 -9.59 20.18 21.20
N LYS A 253 -8.91 19.21 21.82
CA LYS A 253 -9.06 18.91 23.25
C LYS A 253 -8.68 20.11 24.14
N GLU A 254 -7.54 20.76 23.89
CA GLU A 254 -7.08 21.93 24.67
C GLU A 254 -8.05 23.12 24.56
N SER A 255 -8.58 23.36 23.35
CA SER A 255 -9.55 24.42 23.09
C SER A 255 -10.90 24.15 23.79
N LEU A 256 -11.29 22.88 23.91
CA LEU A 256 -12.48 22.46 24.66
C LEU A 256 -12.27 22.47 26.17
N GLU A 257 -11.12 22.03 26.68
CA GLU A 257 -10.80 22.06 28.12
C GLU A 257 -10.74 23.47 28.71
N SER A 258 -10.48 24.47 27.87
CA SER A 258 -10.59 25.89 28.25
C SER A 258 -12.01 26.29 28.68
N HIS A 259 -13.03 25.52 28.28
CA HIS A 259 -14.43 25.72 28.62
C HIS A 259 -14.89 24.72 29.70
N LYS A 260 -15.30 25.22 30.88
CA LYS A 260 -15.63 24.40 32.08
C LYS A 260 -16.76 23.36 31.90
N TRP A 261 -17.52 23.44 30.80
CA TRP A 261 -18.72 22.65 30.53
C TRP A 261 -18.60 21.80 29.25
N ALA A 262 -17.38 21.68 28.70
CA ALA A 262 -17.08 20.81 27.59
C ALA A 262 -16.75 19.38 28.08
N ARG A 263 -17.21 18.37 27.33
CA ARG A 263 -16.77 16.98 27.45
C ARG A 263 -16.30 16.52 26.08
N PHE A 264 -15.09 15.96 26.07
CA PHE A 264 -14.45 15.40 24.89
C PHE A 264 -14.25 13.90 25.09
N LYS A 265 -14.69 13.09 24.13
CA LYS A 265 -14.41 11.66 24.11
C LYS A 265 -14.08 11.22 22.68
N VAL A 266 -12.98 10.49 22.51
CA VAL A 266 -12.69 9.83 21.24
C VAL A 266 -13.51 8.54 21.20
N GLU A 267 -14.49 8.44 20.30
CA GLU A 267 -15.30 7.23 20.17
C GLU A 267 -14.56 6.15 19.37
N LYS A 268 -13.92 6.56 18.27
CA LYS A 268 -13.02 5.71 17.49
C LYS A 268 -11.73 6.46 17.21
N GLU A 269 -10.63 5.87 17.67
CA GLU A 269 -9.28 6.34 17.39
C GLU A 269 -9.01 6.38 15.88
N ALA A 270 -8.01 7.17 15.49
CA ALA A 270 -7.59 7.30 14.11
C ALA A 270 -7.31 5.91 13.52
N LYS A 271 -8.00 5.57 12.44
CA LYS A 271 -7.81 4.32 11.70
C LYS A 271 -7.63 4.61 10.22
N LEU A 272 -6.84 3.76 9.57
CA LEU A 272 -6.70 3.76 8.12
C LEU A 272 -8.02 3.29 7.52
N VAL A 273 -8.53 4.08 6.60
CA VAL A 273 -9.80 3.84 5.91
C VAL A 273 -9.53 2.94 4.70
N SER A 274 -10.23 1.82 4.61
CA SER A 274 -10.28 0.99 3.41
C SER A 274 -11.37 1.47 2.44
N GLU A 275 -11.35 1.01 1.20
CA GLU A 275 -12.44 1.31 0.23
C GLU A 275 -13.83 0.89 0.73
N THR A 276 -13.89 -0.16 1.55
CA THR A 276 -15.14 -0.62 2.18
C THR A 276 -15.61 0.39 3.23
N ASP A 277 -14.70 0.85 4.10
CA ASP A 277 -15.00 1.82 5.15
C ASP A 277 -15.42 3.18 4.58
N ASP A 278 -14.93 3.55 3.39
CA ASP A 278 -15.33 4.78 2.70
C ASP A 278 -16.78 4.69 2.18
N LYS A 279 -17.20 3.53 1.66
CA LYS A 279 -18.59 3.29 1.24
C LYS A 279 -19.55 3.29 2.42
N ASP A 280 -19.17 2.62 3.51
CA ASP A 280 -20.00 2.55 4.73
C ASP A 280 -20.17 3.94 5.34
N PHE A 281 -19.11 4.76 5.36
CA PHE A 281 -19.18 6.14 5.83
C PHE A 281 -20.06 7.03 4.96
N ALA A 282 -19.97 6.91 3.63
CA ALA A 282 -20.85 7.65 2.72
C ALA A 282 -22.33 7.30 2.94
N ALA A 283 -22.64 6.03 3.20
CA ALA A 283 -23.99 5.59 3.54
C ALA A 283 -24.47 6.17 4.88
N LEU A 284 -23.61 6.19 5.90
CA LEU A 284 -23.91 6.80 7.20
C LEU A 284 -24.14 8.31 7.09
N LEU A 285 -23.34 9.01 6.29
CA LEU A 285 -23.51 10.45 6.05
C LEU A 285 -24.85 10.72 5.35
N ALA A 286 -25.17 9.97 4.30
CA ALA A 286 -26.44 10.12 3.57
C ALA A 286 -27.67 9.77 4.43
N GLN A 287 -27.52 8.84 5.39
CA GLN A 287 -28.58 8.55 6.36
C GLN A 287 -28.75 9.70 7.37
N ALA A 288 -27.64 10.21 7.91
CA ALA A 288 -27.66 11.31 8.85
C ALA A 288 -28.21 12.61 8.22
N GLU A 289 -27.87 12.88 6.95
CA GLU A 289 -28.45 14.00 6.18
C GLU A 289 -29.96 13.86 6.04
N LYS A 290 -30.47 12.67 5.68
CA LYS A 290 -31.92 12.41 5.60
C LYS A 290 -32.62 12.56 6.95
N GLU A 291 -32.03 12.05 8.02
CA GLU A 291 -32.59 12.19 9.37
C GLU A 291 -32.62 13.66 9.82
N ASN A 292 -31.60 14.45 9.48
CA ASN A 292 -31.58 15.89 9.75
C ASN A 292 -32.61 16.67 8.89
N GLU A 293 -32.78 16.32 7.61
CA GLU A 293 -33.78 16.95 6.74
C GLU A 293 -35.22 16.67 7.18
N LEU A 294 -35.52 15.46 7.65
CA LEU A 294 -36.87 15.07 8.09
C LEU A 294 -37.31 15.76 9.40
N VAL A 295 -36.37 16.14 10.27
CA VAL A 295 -36.68 16.81 11.54
C VAL A 295 -36.96 18.31 11.36
N SER A 296 -36.47 18.93 10.28
CA SER A 296 -36.73 20.35 9.98
C SER A 296 -38.16 20.64 9.48
N GLY A 297 -39.00 19.62 9.31
CA GLY A 297 -40.32 19.75 8.68
C GLY A 297 -41.52 20.01 9.61
N ASP A 298 -41.33 20.02 10.94
CA ASP A 298 -42.43 20.09 11.93
C ASP A 298 -42.48 21.40 12.76
N GLU A 299 -41.79 22.46 12.33
CA GLU A 299 -41.93 23.80 12.92
C GLU A 299 -42.64 24.78 11.97
N ASP A 300 -43.93 24.55 11.64
CA ASP A 300 -44.80 25.64 11.16
C ASP A 300 -46.33 25.37 11.25
N GLU A 301 -46.83 24.79 12.34
CA GLU A 301 -48.26 24.89 12.68
C GLU A 301 -48.44 25.30 14.15
N GLY A 302 -48.29 26.60 14.40
CA GLY A 302 -48.40 27.16 15.74
C GLY A 302 -48.75 28.64 15.81
N ASP A 303 -49.47 29.19 14.82
CA ASP A 303 -50.08 30.52 14.96
C ASP A 303 -51.47 30.57 14.31
N ALA A 304 -52.39 29.78 14.85
CA ALA A 304 -53.82 30.00 14.64
C ALA A 304 -54.32 31.00 15.68
N VAL A 305 -54.26 32.27 15.31
CA VAL A 305 -55.04 33.39 15.83
C VAL A 305 -56.33 32.95 16.55
N ALA A 306 -56.35 33.13 17.87
CA ALA A 306 -57.58 33.13 18.65
C ALA A 306 -58.39 34.37 18.27
N ALA A 307 -59.19 34.25 17.21
CA ALA A 307 -60.25 35.19 16.90
C ALA A 307 -61.28 35.12 18.03
N SER A 308 -61.43 36.25 18.70
CA SER A 308 -62.52 36.61 19.59
C SER A 308 -63.87 36.48 18.87
N ASP A 309 -64.82 35.77 19.46
CA ASP A 309 -66.26 36.06 19.44
C ASP A 309 -66.95 35.23 20.53
N ASP A 310 -67.52 35.89 21.55
CA ASP A 310 -68.95 35.79 21.90
C ASP A 310 -69.32 36.52 23.22
N ASP A 311 -70.28 37.44 23.09
CA ASP A 311 -71.42 37.78 23.95
C ASP A 311 -71.28 38.24 25.43
N MET A 312 -71.33 39.57 25.66
CA MET A 312 -72.47 40.32 26.26
C MET A 312 -72.15 41.80 26.52
#